data_AF-A0A3C1YK50-F1
#
_entry.id   AF-A0A3C1YK50-F1
#
_cell.length_a   1.000
_cell.length_b   1.000
_cell.length_c   1.000
_cell.angle_alpha   90.00
_cell.angle_beta   90.00
_cell.angle_gamma   90.00
#
_symmetry.space_group_name_H-M   'P 1'
#
loop_
_entity.id
_entity.type
_entity.pdbx_description
1 polymer ?
#
loop_
_entity_poly.entity_id
_entity_poly.type
_entity_poly.pdbx_seq_one_letter_code
_entity_poly.pdbx_strand_id
1 'polypeptide(L)'
;DIFSRVVSASGSMWFPDFVEYASKNDFVRKPDRVYFSLGDKEARTRNNLLSTVEDKTKETYEHYKDSGIDTVFELNPGNHFKNADIRLAKGIAWIL
;
A
#
# COMPACT_ATOMS: atom_id res chain seq x y z
N ASP A 1 -3.83 -17.44 -6.45
CA ASP A 1 -5.04 -18.31 -6.43
C ASP A 1 -5.94 -18.03 -5.21
N ILE A 2 -5.39 -17.61 -4.06
CA ILE A 2 -6.13 -17.47 -2.79
C ILE A 2 -7.01 -16.20 -2.66
N PHE A 3 -6.54 -15.01 -3.05
CA PHE A 3 -7.29 -13.75 -2.84
C PHE A 3 -7.53 -13.01 -4.14
N SER A 4 -8.77 -12.52 -4.34
CA SER A 4 -9.14 -11.68 -5.48
C SER A 4 -8.97 -10.18 -5.18
N ARG A 5 -8.75 -9.80 -3.92
CA ARG A 5 -8.76 -8.41 -3.46
C ARG A 5 -7.73 -8.24 -2.36
N VAL A 6 -7.03 -7.10 -2.33
CA VAL A 6 -5.88 -6.88 -1.44
C VAL A 6 -6.01 -5.54 -0.72
N VAL A 7 -5.66 -5.52 0.57
CA VAL A 7 -5.52 -4.29 1.37
C VAL A 7 -4.13 -4.27 1.99
N SER A 8 -3.42 -3.16 1.82
CA SER A 8 -2.17 -2.85 2.51
C SER A 8 -2.33 -1.54 3.29
N ALA A 9 -2.62 -1.66 4.59
CA ALA A 9 -2.73 -0.54 5.51
C ALA A 9 -1.42 -0.38 6.30
N SER A 10 -0.68 0.70 6.03
CA SER A 10 0.66 0.95 6.57
C SER A 10 1.68 -0.15 6.21
N GLY A 11 1.59 -0.64 4.98
CA GLY A 11 2.51 -1.65 4.44
C GLY A 11 3.95 -1.13 4.37
N SER A 12 4.90 -2.02 4.63
CA SER A 12 6.34 -1.68 4.66
C SER A 12 6.96 -1.64 3.26
N MET A 13 6.44 -0.78 2.38
CA MET A 13 6.93 -0.68 0.99
C MET A 13 8.38 -0.17 0.90
N TRP A 14 8.88 0.43 1.98
CA TRP A 14 10.28 0.80 2.16
C TRP A 14 11.22 -0.41 2.32
N PHE A 15 10.69 -1.62 2.55
CA PHE A 15 11.52 -2.81 2.72
C PHE A 15 12.39 -3.02 1.47
N PRO A 16 13.69 -3.33 1.63
CA PRO A 16 14.61 -3.42 0.50
C PRO A 16 14.07 -4.29 -0.63
N ASP A 17 14.21 -3.78 -1.85
CA ASP A 17 13.85 -4.44 -3.11
C ASP A 17 12.36 -4.81 -3.27
N PHE A 18 11.48 -4.44 -2.33
CA PHE A 18 10.08 -4.82 -2.38
C PHE A 18 9.38 -4.27 -3.64
N VAL A 19 9.58 -3.00 -3.96
CA VAL A 19 8.91 -2.39 -5.13
C VAL A 19 9.44 -2.96 -6.45
N GLU A 20 10.73 -3.27 -6.52
CA GLU A 20 11.32 -3.96 -7.67
C GLU A 20 10.76 -5.38 -7.79
N TYR A 21 10.65 -6.12 -6.69
CA TYR A 21 10.04 -7.43 -6.67
C TYR A 21 8.57 -7.37 -7.12
N ALA A 22 7.78 -6.48 -6.53
CA ALA A 22 6.36 -6.32 -6.81
C ALA A 22 6.08 -5.93 -8.27
N SER A 23 6.97 -5.15 -8.89
CA SER A 23 6.84 -4.71 -10.29
C SER A 23 7.32 -5.72 -11.32
N LYS A 24 8.19 -6.66 -10.93
CA LYS A 24 8.73 -7.70 -11.82
C LYS A 24 7.98 -9.03 -11.75
N ASN A 25 7.11 -9.21 -10.77
CA ASN A 25 6.42 -10.46 -10.53
C ASN A 25 4.91 -10.26 -10.59
N ASP A 26 4.26 -11.02 -11.45
CA ASP A 26 2.80 -11.04 -11.52
C ASP A 26 2.19 -11.75 -10.31
N PHE A 27 1.01 -11.30 -9.91
CA PHE A 27 0.20 -12.07 -8.98
C PHE A 27 -0.18 -13.42 -9.61
N VAL A 28 -0.19 -14.49 -8.80
CA VAL A 28 -0.70 -15.82 -9.21
C VAL A 28 -2.12 -15.73 -9.79
N ARG A 29 -2.95 -14.83 -9.24
CA ARG A 29 -4.22 -14.39 -9.83
C ARG A 29 -4.23 -12.87 -9.81
N LYS A 30 -4.53 -12.23 -10.94
CA LYS A 30 -4.73 -10.77 -11.01
C LYS A 30 -5.85 -10.35 -10.04
N PRO A 31 -5.60 -9.47 -9.06
CA PRO A 31 -6.64 -8.95 -8.19
C PRO A 31 -7.65 -8.08 -8.95
N ASP A 32 -8.90 -8.10 -8.51
CA ASP A 32 -9.95 -7.19 -8.95
C ASP A 32 -9.69 -5.78 -8.39
N ARG A 33 -9.25 -5.71 -7.12
CA ARG A 33 -9.02 -4.46 -6.38
C ARG A 33 -7.79 -4.53 -5.48
N VAL A 34 -7.05 -3.42 -5.39
CA VAL A 34 -5.91 -3.26 -4.48
C VAL A 34 -6.01 -1.91 -3.76
N TYR A 35 -6.02 -1.92 -2.43
CA TYR A 35 -6.09 -0.72 -1.62
C TYR A 35 -4.78 -0.50 -0.87
N PHE A 36 -4.22 0.70 -0.96
CA PHE A 36 -3.09 1.16 -0.17
C PHE A 36 -3.50 2.31 0.75
N SER A 37 -2.96 2.34 1.96
CA SER A 37 -3.07 3.51 2.82
C SER A 37 -1.88 3.70 3.74
N LEU A 38 -1.61 4.96 4.06
CA LEU A 38 -0.62 5.38 5.05
C LEU A 38 -1.20 6.47 5.96
N GLY A 39 -0.55 6.69 7.11
CA GLY A 39 -0.63 7.95 7.83
C GLY A 39 0.22 9.04 7.16
N ASP A 40 -0.29 10.27 7.07
CA ASP A 40 0.38 11.45 6.48
C ASP A 40 1.67 11.92 7.20
N LYS A 41 1.98 11.29 8.34
CA LYS A 41 3.22 11.49 9.09
C LYS A 41 4.11 10.25 9.12
N GLU A 42 3.77 9.15 8.46
CA GLU A 42 4.60 7.94 8.45
C GLU A 42 5.98 8.17 7.83
N ALA A 43 6.05 8.93 6.73
CA ALA A 43 7.31 9.30 6.10
C ALA A 43 8.14 10.32 6.93
N ARG A 44 7.55 10.96 7.95
CA ARG A 44 8.21 11.98 8.77
C ARG A 44 9.02 11.34 9.91
N THR A 45 10.11 10.69 9.54
CA THR A 45 11.02 9.98 10.44
C THR A 45 12.47 10.27 10.11
N ARG A 46 13.37 10.07 11.09
CA ARG A 46 14.82 10.22 10.92
C ARG A 46 15.48 9.02 10.26
N ASN A 47 14.78 7.89 10.18
CA ASN A 47 15.30 6.70 9.52
C ASN A 47 15.11 6.86 8.00
N ASN A 48 16.24 6.98 7.29
CA ASN A 48 16.29 7.21 5.85
C ASN A 48 15.51 6.18 5.02
N LEU A 49 15.45 4.92 5.49
CA LEU A 49 14.72 3.87 4.79
C LEU A 49 13.22 4.07 5.01
N LEU A 50 12.78 4.19 6.27
CA LEU A 50 11.38 4.38 6.62
C LEU A 50 10.80 5.69 6.05
N SER A 51 11.61 6.74 5.88
CA SER A 51 11.14 7.99 5.28
C SER A 51 10.73 7.85 3.81
N THR A 52 11.12 6.76 3.13
CA THR A 52 10.71 6.48 1.75
C THR A 52 9.35 5.79 1.64
N VAL A 53 8.70 5.43 2.76
CA VAL A 53 7.47 4.60 2.74
C VAL A 53 6.36 5.17 1.87
N GLU A 54 6.18 6.50 1.85
CA GLU A 54 5.16 7.15 1.04
C GLU A 54 5.49 7.07 -0.44
N ASP A 55 6.71 7.39 -0.83
CA ASP A 55 7.15 7.33 -2.22
C ASP A 55 7.12 5.89 -2.75
N LYS A 56 7.57 4.92 -1.95
CA LYS A 56 7.54 3.50 -2.32
C LYS A 56 6.13 2.94 -2.40
N THR A 57 5.21 3.42 -1.56
CA THR A 57 3.78 3.08 -1.67
C THR A 57 3.17 3.68 -2.92
N LYS A 58 3.48 4.94 -3.26
CA LYS A 58 3.04 5.57 -4.52
C LYS A 58 3.57 4.84 -5.75
N GLU A 59 4.84 4.47 -5.76
CA GLU A 59 5.47 3.70 -6.85
C GLU A 59 4.74 2.36 -7.07
N THR A 60 4.44 1.64 -5.98
CA THR A 60 3.69 0.38 -6.03
C THR A 60 2.24 0.59 -6.49
N TYR A 61 1.59 1.66 -6.02
CA TYR A 61 0.24 2.04 -6.43
C TYR A 61 0.15 2.32 -7.93
N GLU A 62 1.04 3.16 -8.48
CA GLU A 62 1.03 3.49 -9.90
C GLU A 62 1.31 2.25 -10.76
N HIS A 63 2.24 1.38 -10.35
CA HIS A 63 2.51 0.12 -11.06
C HIS A 63 1.23 -0.74 -11.23
N TYR A 64 0.47 -0.97 -10.16
CA TYR A 64 -0.75 -1.79 -10.24
C TYR A 64 -1.91 -1.10 -10.94
N LYS A 65 -2.03 0.22 -10.76
CA LYS A 65 -3.00 1.03 -11.50
C LYS A 65 -2.73 0.99 -13.00
N ASP A 66 -1.48 1.18 -13.42
CA ASP A 66 -1.07 1.14 -14.83
C ASP A 66 -1.17 -0.27 -15.43
N SER A 67 -1.08 -1.30 -14.58
CA SER A 67 -1.36 -2.70 -14.95
C SER A 67 -2.87 -2.99 -15.07
N GLY A 68 -3.73 -1.99 -14.91
CA GLY A 68 -5.18 -2.09 -15.08
C GLY A 68 -5.87 -2.83 -13.94
N ILE A 69 -5.39 -2.69 -12.71
CA ILE A 69 -6.08 -3.14 -11.49
C ILE A 69 -6.77 -1.92 -10.85
N ASP A 70 -8.02 -2.07 -10.40
CA ASP A 70 -8.73 -1.02 -9.66
C ASP A 70 -8.00 -0.77 -8.34
N THR A 71 -7.23 0.33 -8.29
CA THR A 71 -6.25 0.58 -7.24
C THR A 71 -6.44 1.97 -6.66
N VAL A 72 -6.42 2.09 -5.34
CA VAL A 72 -6.47 3.39 -4.65
C VAL A 72 -5.35 3.52 -3.63
N PHE A 73 -4.88 4.75 -3.44
CA PHE A 73 -3.96 5.13 -2.37
C PHE A 73 -4.55 6.28 -1.54
N GLU A 74 -4.70 6.09 -0.22
CA GLU A 74 -5.25 7.08 0.71
C GLU A 74 -4.24 7.47 1.80
N LEU A 75 -4.06 8.78 2.02
CA LEU A 75 -3.38 9.31 3.20
C LEU A 75 -4.39 9.62 4.31
N ASN A 76 -4.09 9.15 5.52
CA ASN A 76 -4.91 9.32 6.70
C ASN A 76 -4.22 10.25 7.73
N PRO A 77 -4.94 11.08 8.49
CA PRO A 77 -4.31 11.96 9.48
C PRO A 77 -3.64 11.19 10.63
N GLY A 78 -2.31 11.15 10.69
CA GLY A 78 -1.60 10.42 11.74
C GLY A 78 -0.26 9.81 11.34
N ASN A 79 0.37 9.17 12.33
CA ASN A 79 1.51 8.28 12.10
C ASN A 79 1.03 6.83 11.96
N HIS A 80 1.98 5.89 11.92
CA HIS A 80 1.75 4.46 11.75
C HIS A 80 0.73 3.87 12.73
N PHE A 81 0.74 4.33 13.98
CA PHE A 81 -0.06 3.73 15.06
C PHE A 81 -1.44 4.36 15.22
N LYS A 82 -1.64 5.58 14.73
CA LYS A 82 -2.91 6.28 14.91
C LYS A 82 -4.01 5.62 14.08
N ASN A 83 -5.09 5.20 14.74
CA ASN A 83 -6.30 4.64 14.12
C ASN A 83 -6.01 3.49 13.14
N ALA A 84 -5.06 2.62 13.48
CA ALA A 84 -4.64 1.52 12.60
C ALA A 84 -5.79 0.56 12.26
N ASP A 85 -6.65 0.28 13.23
CA ASP A 85 -7.88 -0.49 13.11
C ASP A 85 -8.89 0.16 12.15
N ILE A 86 -9.16 1.45 12.31
CA ILE A 86 -10.09 2.20 11.44
C ILE A 86 -9.54 2.29 10.01
N ARG A 87 -8.22 2.50 9.85
CA ARG A 87 -7.57 2.55 8.53
C ARG A 87 -7.68 1.21 7.81
N LEU A 88 -7.45 0.10 8.50
CA LEU A 88 -7.67 -1.22 7.94
C LEU A 88 -9.14 -1.46 7.59
N ALA A 89 -10.07 -1.08 8.48
CA ALA A 89 -11.50 -1.23 8.25
C ALA A 89 -11.99 -0.46 7.01
N LYS A 90 -11.50 0.76 6.78
CA LYS A 90 -11.76 1.53 5.55
C LYS A 90 -11.30 0.79 4.30
N GLY A 91 -10.08 0.25 4.32
CA GLY A 91 -9.53 -0.51 3.21
C GLY A 91 -10.36 -1.75 2.90
N ILE A 92 -10.75 -2.51 3.93
CA ILE A 92 -11.64 -3.67 3.79
C ILE A 92 -12.99 -3.24 3.21
N ALA A 93 -13.61 -2.20 3.74
CA ALA A 93 -14.89 -1.70 3.24
C ALA A 93 -14.85 -1.28 1.78
N TRP A 94 -13.73 -0.71 1.31
CA TRP A 94 -13.54 -0.31 -0.08
C TRP A 94 -13.34 -1.51 -1.03
N ILE A 95 -12.61 -2.54 -0.59
CA ILE A 95 -12.39 -3.71 -1.45
C ILE A 95 -13.60 -4.64 -1.54
N LEU A 96 -14.59 -4.56 -0.64
CA LEU A 96 -15.84 -5.34 -0.68
C LEU A 96 -16.75 -4.93 -1.85
#